data_AF-A0A7C2CCD8-F1
#
_entry.id   AF-A0A7C2CCD8-F1
#
_cell.length_a   1.000
_cell.length_b   1.000
_cell.length_c   1.000
_cell.angle_alpha   90.00
_cell.angle_beta   90.00
_cell.angle_gamma   90.00
#
_symmetry.space_group_name_H-M   'P 1'
#
loop_
_entity.id
_entity.type
_entity.pdbx_description
1 polymer ?
#
loop_
_entity_poly.entity_id
_entity_poly.type
_entity_poly.pdbx_seq_one_letter_code
_entity_poly.pdbx_strand_id
1 'polypeptide(L)'
;MYAIACMKIAIIGSHGCGKTALAFSLCTELQKRGRRVELVVEMARRSPFPINEATSEAGQLWILHRHIAAELEAAARADAVVCDRSVLDNYAYYCHKFGRRLHLDALIKEWIGTYTLLVKVPIVDEWLIPDGVRSTDREFQRAIDLLVEDLIVDLAEGRTRILRLDYPFDVRQILAALPLDADSR
;
A
#
# COMPACT_ATOMS: atom_id res chain seq x y z
N MET A 1 10.48 -22.77 -2.59
CA MET A 1 10.17 -21.72 -3.58
C MET A 1 8.66 -21.66 -3.68
N TYR A 2 8.01 -20.73 -2.97
CA TYR A 2 6.55 -20.59 -3.06
C TYR A 2 6.22 -20.02 -4.43
N ALA A 3 5.49 -20.78 -5.25
CA ALA A 3 4.90 -20.24 -6.47
C ALA A 3 4.03 -19.03 -6.08
N ILE A 4 4.20 -17.91 -6.76
CA ILE A 4 3.35 -16.73 -6.56
C ILE A 4 1.97 -17.10 -7.12
N ALA A 5 1.11 -17.66 -6.27
CA ALA A 5 -0.22 -18.13 -6.67
C ALA A 5 -1.19 -16.97 -6.99
N CYS A 6 -0.86 -15.75 -6.58
CA CYS A 6 -1.67 -14.56 -6.77
C CYS A 6 -0.78 -13.32 -6.95
N MET A 7 -1.02 -12.53 -8.00
CA MET A 7 -0.31 -11.28 -8.25
C MET A 7 -0.77 -10.21 -7.24
N LYS A 8 0.13 -9.70 -6.38
CA LYS A 8 -0.24 -8.70 -5.37
C LYS A 8 0.41 -7.35 -5.63
N ILE A 9 -0.39 -6.32 -5.83
CA ILE A 9 0.04 -4.96 -6.17
C ILE A 9 -0.45 -4.01 -5.09
N ALA A 10 0.44 -3.24 -4.46
CA ALA A 10 0.03 -2.25 -3.47
C ALA A 10 0.36 -0.82 -3.92
N ILE A 11 -0.60 0.09 -3.74
CA ILE A 11 -0.42 1.51 -4.00
C ILE A 11 -0.09 2.20 -2.69
N ILE A 12 1.11 2.76 -2.60
CA ILE A 12 1.72 3.26 -1.37
C ILE A 12 1.97 4.77 -1.44
N GLY A 13 2.03 5.42 -0.28
CA GLY A 13 2.26 6.86 -0.14
C GLY A 13 1.47 7.46 1.02
N SER A 14 1.73 8.74 1.30
CA SER A 14 1.03 9.50 2.35
C SER A 14 -0.48 9.63 2.06
N HIS A 15 -1.26 10.15 3.03
CA HIS A 15 -2.71 10.35 2.86
C HIS A 15 -2.98 11.45 1.81
N GLY A 16 -4.16 11.46 1.17
CA GLY A 16 -4.53 12.53 0.22
C GLY A 16 -3.87 12.48 -1.17
N CYS A 17 -3.20 11.39 -1.57
CA CYS A 17 -2.47 11.31 -2.85
C CYS A 17 -3.21 10.53 -3.97
N GLY A 18 -4.53 10.39 -3.92
CA GLY A 18 -5.30 9.71 -4.98
C GLY A 18 -5.16 8.17 -5.05
N LYS A 19 -4.50 7.54 -4.08
CA LYS A 19 -4.24 6.08 -4.04
C LYS A 19 -5.49 5.23 -4.22
N THR A 20 -6.54 5.52 -3.45
CA THR A 20 -7.81 4.80 -3.50
C THR A 20 -8.42 4.80 -4.90
N ALA A 21 -8.47 5.97 -5.56
CA ALA A 21 -8.99 6.10 -6.91
C ALA A 21 -8.14 5.33 -7.94
N LEU A 22 -6.81 5.34 -7.78
CA LEU A 22 -5.90 4.58 -8.62
C LEU A 22 -6.07 3.06 -8.42
N ALA A 23 -6.32 2.61 -7.18
CA ALA A 23 -6.55 1.20 -6.84
C ALA A 23 -7.83 0.68 -7.50
N PHE A 24 -8.93 1.42 -7.41
CA PHE A 24 -10.18 1.08 -8.11
C PHE A 24 -10.00 1.02 -9.63
N SER A 25 -9.28 1.99 -10.19
CA SER A 25 -8.99 2.04 -11.63
C SER A 25 -8.16 0.80 -12.06
N LEU A 26 -7.16 0.43 -11.27
CA LEU A 26 -6.35 -0.77 -11.51
C LEU A 26 -7.17 -2.05 -11.43
N CYS A 27 -8.04 -2.20 -10.44
CA CYS A 27 -8.95 -3.34 -10.35
C CYS A 27 -9.80 -3.48 -11.62
N THR A 28 -10.39 -2.36 -12.06
CA THR A 28 -11.24 -2.34 -13.26
C THR A 28 -10.46 -2.77 -14.50
N GLU A 29 -9.25 -2.26 -14.71
CA GLU A 29 -8.43 -2.63 -15.87
C GLU A 29 -7.95 -4.08 -15.83
N LEU A 30 -7.61 -4.61 -14.65
CA LEU A 30 -7.24 -6.03 -14.50
C LEU A 30 -8.44 -6.96 -14.73
N GLN A 31 -9.64 -6.58 -14.28
CA GLN A 31 -10.88 -7.32 -14.53
C GLN A 31 -11.24 -7.33 -16.02
N LYS A 32 -11.11 -6.19 -16.72
CA LYS A 32 -11.28 -6.11 -18.18
C LYS A 32 -10.33 -7.03 -18.95
N ARG A 33 -9.16 -7.33 -18.36
CA ARG A 33 -8.17 -8.28 -18.89
C ARG A 33 -8.44 -9.73 -18.47
N GLY A 34 -9.60 -10.02 -17.88
CA GLY A 34 -10.07 -11.37 -17.58
C GLY A 34 -9.58 -11.97 -16.26
N ARG A 35 -8.96 -11.18 -15.37
CA ARG A 35 -8.51 -11.68 -14.06
C ARG A 35 -9.62 -11.61 -13.03
N ARG A 36 -9.67 -12.59 -12.12
CA ARG A 36 -10.40 -12.43 -10.85
C ARG A 36 -9.58 -11.53 -9.94
N VAL A 37 -10.13 -10.37 -9.58
CA VAL A 37 -9.43 -9.34 -8.82
C VAL A 37 -10.16 -9.05 -7.53
N GLU A 38 -9.42 -9.03 -6.43
CA GLU A 38 -9.89 -8.57 -5.12
C GLU A 38 -9.20 -7.26 -4.74
N LEU A 39 -9.95 -6.38 -4.05
CA LEU A 39 -9.44 -5.10 -3.55
C LEU A 39 -9.33 -5.15 -2.02
N VAL A 40 -8.12 -4.96 -1.51
CA VAL A 40 -7.89 -4.70 -0.09
C VAL A 40 -7.94 -3.20 0.13
N VAL A 41 -8.96 -2.73 0.85
CA VAL A 41 -9.14 -1.30 1.16
C VAL A 41 -8.32 -0.86 2.37
N GLU A 42 -8.12 0.45 2.51
CA GLU A 42 -7.43 1.07 3.65
C GLU A 42 -8.11 0.73 5.00
N MET A 43 -7.40 -0.01 5.87
CA MET A 43 -7.94 -0.46 7.16
C MET A 43 -8.04 0.64 8.23
N ALA A 44 -7.29 1.73 8.10
CA ALA A 44 -7.32 2.84 9.04
C ALA A 44 -8.73 3.44 9.20
N ARG A 45 -9.51 3.52 8.11
CA ARG A 45 -10.90 4.03 8.16
C ARG A 45 -11.86 3.11 8.93
N ARG A 46 -11.48 1.85 9.14
CA ARG A 46 -12.25 0.83 9.86
C ARG A 46 -11.74 0.62 11.29
N SER A 47 -10.73 1.38 11.70
CA SER A 47 -10.12 1.26 13.01
C SER A 47 -11.13 1.60 14.11
N PRO A 48 -11.31 0.74 15.14
CA PRO A 48 -12.05 1.10 16.34
C PRO A 48 -11.25 2.04 17.28
N PHE A 49 -9.97 2.28 16.96
CA PHE A 49 -9.07 3.17 17.69
C PHE A 49 -8.90 4.52 17.00
N PRO A 50 -8.52 5.58 17.73
CA PRO A 50 -8.12 6.86 17.14
C PRO A 50 -7.03 6.71 16.07
N ILE A 51 -7.09 7.55 15.04
CA ILE A 51 -6.15 7.56 13.91
C ILE A 51 -5.40 8.90 13.82
N ASN A 52 -4.48 9.01 12.86
CA ASN A 52 -3.63 10.18 12.63
C ASN A 52 -2.81 10.53 13.90
N GLU A 53 -2.73 11.81 14.27
CA GLU A 53 -1.94 12.32 15.39
C GLU A 53 -2.40 11.74 16.74
N ALA A 54 -3.68 11.40 16.87
CA ALA A 54 -4.27 10.82 18.08
C ALA A 54 -4.04 9.31 18.21
N THR A 55 -3.39 8.66 17.23
CA THR A 55 -3.30 7.20 17.19
C THR A 55 -2.56 6.56 18.38
N SER A 56 -2.91 5.32 18.72
CA SER A 56 -2.23 4.54 19.77
C SER A 56 -1.39 3.41 19.16
N GLU A 57 -0.45 2.87 19.93
CA GLU A 57 0.37 1.74 19.49
C GLU A 57 -0.52 0.54 19.13
N ALA A 58 -1.51 0.25 19.97
CA ALA A 58 -2.52 -0.78 19.71
C ALA A 58 -3.34 -0.50 18.44
N GLY A 59 -3.70 0.76 18.17
CA GLY A 59 -4.43 1.15 16.96
C GLY A 59 -3.61 0.92 15.69
N GLN A 60 -2.33 1.31 15.69
CA GLN A 60 -1.44 1.09 14.56
C GLN A 60 -1.16 -0.40 14.32
N LEU A 61 -0.93 -1.17 15.39
CA LEU A 61 -0.79 -2.62 15.29
C LEU A 61 -2.07 -3.28 14.77
N TRP A 62 -3.24 -2.83 15.21
CA TRP A 62 -4.52 -3.33 14.69
C TRP A 62 -4.65 -3.08 13.18
N ILE A 63 -4.37 -1.86 12.72
CA ILE A 63 -4.41 -1.50 11.30
C ILE A 63 -3.48 -2.42 10.49
N LEU A 64 -2.23 -2.55 10.93
CA LEU A 64 -1.22 -3.38 10.26
C LEU A 64 -1.67 -4.86 10.14
N HIS A 65 -2.07 -5.47 11.25
CA HIS A 65 -2.42 -6.90 11.26
C HIS A 65 -3.74 -7.18 10.54
N ARG A 66 -4.72 -6.27 10.59
CA ARG A 66 -5.96 -6.40 9.82
C ARG A 66 -5.72 -6.27 8.32
N HIS A 67 -4.77 -5.41 7.92
CA HIS A 67 -4.37 -5.29 6.51
C HIS A 67 -3.73 -6.59 6.02
N ILE A 68 -2.81 -7.15 6.80
CA ILE A 68 -2.19 -8.48 6.55
C ILE A 68 -3.26 -9.57 6.39
N ALA A 69 -4.21 -9.66 7.32
CA ALA A 69 -5.28 -10.66 7.26
C ALA A 69 -6.14 -10.51 6.00
N ALA A 70 -6.52 -9.28 5.64
CA ALA A 70 -7.31 -9.02 4.44
C ALA A 70 -6.55 -9.37 3.15
N GLU A 71 -5.24 -9.11 3.09
CA GLU A 71 -4.40 -9.53 1.97
C GLU A 71 -4.36 -11.06 1.80
N LEU A 72 -4.27 -11.81 2.90
CA LEU A 72 -4.31 -13.28 2.86
C LEU A 72 -5.67 -13.79 2.35
N GLU A 73 -6.77 -13.25 2.89
CA GLU A 73 -8.12 -13.64 2.50
C GLU A 73 -8.39 -13.36 1.02
N ALA A 74 -7.94 -12.20 0.52
CA ALA A 74 -8.07 -11.80 -0.88
C ALA A 74 -7.21 -12.69 -1.80
N ALA A 75 -5.95 -12.93 -1.43
CA ALA A 75 -5.03 -13.74 -2.23
C ALA A 75 -5.47 -15.21 -2.34
N ALA A 76 -6.25 -15.71 -1.39
CA ALA A 76 -6.81 -17.06 -1.45
C ALA A 76 -7.97 -17.20 -2.46
N ARG A 77 -8.55 -16.09 -2.94
CA ARG A 77 -9.79 -16.08 -3.76
C ARG A 77 -9.60 -15.50 -5.16
N ALA A 78 -8.49 -14.82 -5.41
CA ALA A 78 -8.25 -14.03 -6.62
C ALA A 78 -6.96 -14.40 -7.34
N ASP A 79 -6.91 -14.10 -8.63
CA ASP A 79 -5.68 -14.23 -9.44
C ASP A 79 -4.79 -12.99 -9.26
N ALA A 80 -5.41 -11.85 -8.93
CA ALA A 80 -4.72 -10.61 -8.57
C ALA A 80 -5.38 -9.93 -7.37
N VAL A 81 -4.55 -9.34 -6.50
CA VAL A 81 -4.97 -8.49 -5.39
C VAL A 81 -4.39 -7.11 -5.58
N VAL A 82 -5.25 -6.09 -5.54
CA VAL A 82 -4.83 -4.69 -5.46
C VAL A 82 -5.05 -4.22 -4.04
N CYS A 83 -4.02 -3.66 -3.42
CA CYS A 83 -4.12 -3.07 -2.09
C CYS A 83 -4.08 -1.55 -2.17
N ASP A 84 -5.13 -0.90 -1.68
CA ASP A 84 -5.09 0.51 -1.30
C ASP A 84 -4.32 0.60 0.02
N ARG A 85 -3.03 0.94 -0.09
CA ARG A 85 -1.96 0.80 0.91
C ARG A 85 -1.34 -0.59 1.02
N SER A 86 -0.14 -0.60 1.57
CA SER A 86 0.65 -1.77 1.93
C SER A 86 0.89 -1.80 3.44
N VAL A 87 1.52 -2.89 3.90
CA VAL A 87 2.09 -2.94 5.25
C VAL A 87 3.18 -1.88 5.49
N LEU A 88 3.91 -1.46 4.44
CA LEU A 88 5.02 -0.51 4.57
C LEU A 88 4.52 0.88 4.95
N ASP A 89 3.52 1.42 4.24
CA ASP A 89 3.01 2.74 4.58
C ASP A 89 2.14 2.73 5.85
N ASN A 90 1.46 1.62 6.17
CA ASN A 90 0.87 1.44 7.51
C ASN A 90 1.95 1.50 8.60
N TYR A 91 3.10 0.85 8.39
CA TYR A 91 4.22 0.89 9.33
C TYR A 91 4.88 2.27 9.41
N ALA A 92 4.87 3.07 8.35
CA ALA A 92 5.34 4.46 8.39
C ALA A 92 4.55 5.28 9.43
N TYR A 93 3.22 5.13 9.51
CA TYR A 93 2.42 5.80 10.54
C TYR A 93 2.76 5.32 11.96
N TYR A 94 3.05 4.03 12.14
CA TYR A 94 3.54 3.51 13.42
C TYR A 94 4.88 4.14 13.80
N CYS A 95 5.86 4.08 12.89
CA CYS A 95 7.22 4.56 13.10
C CYS A 95 7.27 6.06 13.39
N HIS A 96 6.43 6.85 12.71
CA HIS A 96 6.36 8.29 12.93
C HIS A 96 6.04 8.65 14.39
N LYS A 97 5.16 7.87 15.04
CA LYS A 97 4.73 8.16 16.42
C LYS A 97 5.50 7.38 17.49
N PHE A 98 5.89 6.14 17.21
CA PHE A 98 6.43 5.21 18.22
C PHE A 98 7.87 4.78 17.95
N GLY A 99 8.47 5.20 16.83
CA GLY A 99 9.78 4.75 16.38
C GLY A 99 9.75 3.32 15.84
N ARG A 100 10.90 2.86 15.32
CA ARG A 100 11.04 1.51 14.75
C ARG A 100 11.15 0.45 15.83
N ARG A 101 10.65 -0.76 15.54
CA ARG A 101 10.84 -1.95 16.36
C ARG A 101 11.45 -3.07 15.53
N LEU A 102 12.49 -3.72 16.05
CA LEU A 102 13.21 -4.78 15.34
C LEU A 102 12.30 -5.93 14.87
N HIS A 103 11.33 -6.33 15.71
CA HIS A 103 10.40 -7.40 15.36
C HIS A 103 9.39 -6.98 14.28
N LEU A 104 8.96 -5.72 14.25
CA LEU A 104 8.10 -5.19 13.20
C LEU A 104 8.89 -5.01 11.90
N ASP A 105 10.11 -4.51 11.96
CA ASP A 105 10.99 -4.46 10.79
C ASP A 105 11.15 -5.84 10.12
N ALA A 106 11.33 -6.90 10.93
CA ALA A 106 11.43 -8.27 10.43
C ALA A 106 10.13 -8.71 9.74
N LEU A 107 8.98 -8.50 10.40
CA LEU A 107 7.66 -8.79 9.83
C LEU A 107 7.43 -8.05 8.50
N ILE A 108 7.72 -6.74 8.46
CA ILE A 108 7.54 -5.91 7.27
C ILE A 108 8.47 -6.37 6.14
N LYS A 109 9.74 -6.67 6.42
CA LYS A 109 10.68 -7.19 5.41
C LYS A 109 10.19 -8.50 4.79
N GLU A 110 9.73 -9.43 5.62
CA GLU A 110 9.20 -10.71 5.15
C GLU A 110 7.94 -10.50 4.30
N TRP A 111 7.01 -9.68 4.80
CA TRP A 111 5.75 -9.42 4.12
C TRP A 111 5.93 -8.67 2.80
N ILE A 112 6.90 -7.75 2.72
CA ILE A 112 7.19 -7.03 1.47
C ILE A 112 7.53 -7.99 0.33
N GLY A 113 8.23 -9.09 0.62
CA GLY A 113 8.57 -10.12 -0.37
C GLY A 113 7.36 -10.80 -1.01
N THR A 114 6.16 -10.60 -0.48
CA THR A 114 4.90 -11.15 -1.03
C THR A 114 4.24 -10.24 -2.07
N TYR A 115 4.67 -8.98 -2.21
CA TYR A 115 4.16 -8.10 -3.28
C TYR A 115 4.89 -8.38 -4.58
N THR A 116 4.14 -8.42 -5.68
CA THR A 116 4.68 -8.39 -7.04
C THR A 116 5.18 -7.00 -7.40
N LEU A 117 4.48 -5.96 -6.95
CA LEU A 117 4.79 -4.56 -7.24
C LEU A 117 4.30 -3.63 -6.13
N LEU A 118 5.18 -2.77 -5.65
CA LEU A 118 4.82 -1.58 -4.87
C LEU A 118 4.80 -0.36 -5.80
N VAL A 119 3.70 0.38 -5.80
CA VAL A 119 3.49 1.58 -6.61
C VAL A 119 3.45 2.79 -5.70
N LYS A 120 4.54 3.55 -5.64
CA LYS A 120 4.62 4.79 -4.88
C LYS A 120 4.07 5.95 -5.69
N VAL A 121 3.05 6.61 -5.16
CA VAL A 121 2.49 7.84 -5.74
C VAL A 121 3.15 9.08 -5.13
N PRO A 122 3.28 10.18 -5.88
CA PRO A 122 3.76 11.46 -5.36
C PRO A 122 2.67 12.18 -4.57
N ILE A 123 3.06 13.15 -3.74
CA ILE A 123 2.10 14.12 -3.19
C ILE A 123 1.57 14.99 -4.34
N VAL A 124 0.26 15.19 -4.37
CA VAL A 124 -0.42 16.13 -5.26
C VAL A 124 -1.17 17.12 -4.38
N ASP A 125 -0.74 18.38 -4.40
CA ASP A 125 -1.16 19.41 -3.43
C ASP A 125 -2.66 19.70 -3.47
N GLU A 126 -3.29 19.53 -4.63
CA GLU A 126 -4.72 19.77 -4.87
C GLU A 126 -5.62 18.64 -4.35
N TRP A 127 -5.07 17.49 -3.96
CA TRP A 127 -5.84 16.30 -3.60
C TRP A 127 -5.95 16.06 -2.08
N LEU A 128 -5.37 16.95 -1.28
CA LEU A 128 -5.59 16.98 0.16
C LEU A 128 -6.95 17.63 0.48
N ILE A 129 -8.01 16.84 0.36
CA ILE A 129 -9.39 17.27 0.58
C ILE A 129 -9.81 16.95 2.03
N PRO A 130 -10.37 17.91 2.79
CA PRO A 130 -10.94 17.64 4.10
C PRO A 130 -12.14 16.69 3.99
N ASP A 131 -11.97 15.44 4.43
CA ASP A 131 -13.03 14.42 4.46
C ASP A 131 -13.52 14.09 5.89
N GLY A 132 -12.99 14.80 6.90
CA GLY A 132 -13.30 14.62 8.32
C GLY A 132 -12.66 13.39 8.97
N VAL A 133 -11.91 12.58 8.21
CA VAL A 133 -11.28 11.33 8.69
C VAL A 133 -9.77 11.44 8.64
N ARG A 134 -9.20 11.96 7.56
CA ARG A 134 -7.75 12.14 7.42
C ARG A 134 -7.31 13.53 7.87
N SER A 135 -6.10 13.59 8.43
CA SER A 135 -5.46 14.86 8.73
C SER A 135 -5.31 15.69 7.46
N THR A 136 -5.51 17.00 7.59
CA THR A 136 -5.23 17.98 6.55
C THR A 136 -3.91 18.71 6.81
N ASP A 137 -3.13 18.22 7.77
CA ASP A 137 -1.81 18.76 8.09
C ASP A 137 -0.79 18.34 7.01
N ARG A 138 -0.30 19.35 6.28
CA ARG A 138 0.68 19.17 5.19
C ARG A 138 2.06 18.79 5.70
N GLU A 139 2.46 19.27 6.87
CA GLU A 139 3.76 18.91 7.45
C GLU A 139 3.74 17.45 7.86
N PHE A 140 2.65 17.01 8.49
CA PHE A 140 2.43 15.60 8.81
C PHE A 140 2.40 14.73 7.54
N GLN A 141 1.68 15.14 6.49
CA GLN A 141 1.64 14.42 5.22
C GLN A 141 3.04 14.23 4.62
N ARG A 142 3.84 15.30 4.54
CA ARG A 142 5.21 15.26 4.01
C ARG A 142 6.14 14.42 4.88
N ALA A 143 6.02 14.51 6.20
CA ALA A 143 6.82 13.70 7.12
C ALA A 143 6.56 12.19 6.92
N ILE A 144 5.29 11.80 6.73
CA ILE A 144 4.95 10.42 6.40
C ILE A 144 5.50 10.03 5.03
N ASP A 145 5.44 10.92 4.03
CA ASP A 145 5.93 10.61 2.69
C ASP A 145 7.45 10.35 2.65
N LEU A 146 8.22 11.19 3.34
CA LEU A 146 9.67 10.99 3.52
C LEU A 146 9.96 9.67 4.24
N LEU A 147 9.23 9.38 5.32
CA LEU A 147 9.41 8.12 6.05
C LEU A 147 9.04 6.89 5.21
N VAL A 148 8.06 7.01 4.30
CA VAL A 148 7.77 5.94 3.34
C VAL A 148 8.96 5.71 2.41
N GLU A 149 9.60 6.75 1.88
CA GLU A 149 10.81 6.60 1.06
C GLU A 149 11.97 5.96 1.85
N ASP A 150 12.22 6.41 3.09
CA ASP A 150 13.27 5.82 3.94
C ASP A 150 13.02 4.32 4.17
N LEU A 151 11.77 3.95 4.46
CA LEU A 151 11.39 2.54 4.66
C LEU A 151 11.45 1.73 3.36
N ILE A 152 11.20 2.35 2.19
CA ILE A 152 11.38 1.67 0.90
C ILE A 152 12.85 1.28 0.74
N VAL A 153 13.78 2.22 0.95
CA VAL A 153 15.23 1.98 0.84
C VAL A 153 15.66 0.88 1.82
N ASP A 154 15.23 0.97 3.08
CA ASP A 154 15.69 0.07 4.13
C ASP A 154 15.06 -1.34 4.08
N LEU A 155 13.78 -1.42 3.72
CA LEU A 155 12.96 -2.62 3.90
C LEU A 155 12.50 -3.23 2.58
N ALA A 156 12.32 -2.45 1.51
CA ALA A 156 11.69 -2.94 0.28
C ALA A 156 12.64 -3.15 -0.90
N GLU A 157 13.65 -2.30 -1.06
CA GLU A 157 14.61 -2.42 -2.15
C GLU A 157 15.33 -3.77 -2.12
N GLY A 158 15.43 -4.40 -3.29
CA GLY A 158 15.96 -5.76 -3.45
C GLY A 158 15.00 -6.89 -3.03
N ARG A 159 13.84 -6.60 -2.44
CA ARG A 159 12.83 -7.62 -2.04
C ARG A 159 11.62 -7.68 -2.95
N THR A 160 11.22 -6.55 -3.51
CA THR A 160 10.09 -6.46 -4.46
C THR A 160 10.37 -5.40 -5.51
N ARG A 161 9.60 -5.41 -6.61
CA ARG A 161 9.65 -4.36 -7.62
C ARG A 161 8.98 -3.12 -7.06
N ILE A 162 9.59 -1.96 -7.31
CA ILE A 162 9.07 -0.66 -6.90
C ILE A 162 8.92 0.20 -8.14
N LEU A 163 7.73 0.74 -8.35
CA LEU A 163 7.44 1.76 -9.35
C LEU A 163 7.14 3.07 -8.63
N ARG A 164 7.96 4.09 -8.85
CA ARG A 164 7.68 5.46 -8.42
C ARG A 164 7.00 6.18 -9.57
N LEU A 165 5.85 6.80 -9.30
CA LEU A 165 5.09 7.56 -10.29
C LEU A 165 5.37 9.05 -10.12
N ASP A 166 5.35 9.77 -11.24
CA ASP A 166 5.36 11.24 -11.28
C ASP A 166 3.98 11.75 -11.68
N TYR A 167 3.64 12.98 -11.28
CA TYR A 167 2.41 13.62 -11.72
C TYR A 167 2.56 14.22 -13.13
N PRO A 168 1.59 14.05 -14.05
CA PRO A 168 0.34 13.28 -13.89
C PRO A 168 0.57 11.78 -14.01
N PHE A 169 -0.19 10.99 -13.24
CA PHE A 169 -0.13 9.53 -13.32
C PHE A 169 -1.47 8.88 -13.61
N ASP A 170 -1.41 7.72 -14.25
CA ASP A 170 -2.54 6.83 -14.48
C ASP A 170 -2.16 5.35 -14.38
N VAL A 171 -3.18 4.50 -14.51
CA VAL A 171 -3.08 3.04 -14.40
C VAL A 171 -2.21 2.40 -15.48
N ARG A 172 -2.05 3.01 -16.66
CA ARG A 172 -1.29 2.44 -17.79
C ARG A 172 0.18 2.27 -17.45
N GLN A 173 0.74 3.19 -16.67
CA GLN A 173 2.11 3.10 -16.17
C GLN A 173 2.30 1.89 -15.26
N ILE A 174 1.31 1.60 -14.39
CA ILE A 174 1.33 0.42 -13.52
C ILE A 174 1.27 -0.84 -14.38
N LEU A 175 0.32 -0.90 -15.33
CA LEU A 175 0.12 -2.05 -16.20
C LEU A 175 1.34 -2.36 -17.07
N ALA A 176 2.09 -1.33 -17.50
CA ALA A 176 3.35 -1.49 -18.23
C ALA A 176 4.50 -2.01 -17.35
N ALA A 177 4.44 -1.78 -16.04
CA ALA A 177 5.45 -2.23 -15.09
C ALA A 177 5.19 -3.63 -14.52
N LEU A 178 4.01 -4.21 -14.76
CA LEU A 178 3.69 -5.57 -14.35
C LEU A 178 4.56 -6.59 -15.12
N PRO A 179 4.95 -7.71 -14.49
CA PRO A 179 5.59 -8.79 -15.22
C PRO A 179 4.64 -9.29 -16.31
N LEU A 180 5.18 -9.53 -17.51
CA LEU A 180 4.44 -10.22 -18.57
C LEU A 180 4.04 -11.61 -18.06
N ASP A 181 2.78 -12.00 -18.26
CA ASP A 181 2.32 -13.33 -17.90
C ASP A 181 3.16 -14.38 -18.62
N ALA A 182 3.86 -15.23 -17.87
CA ALA A 182 4.53 -16.41 -18.41
C ALA A 182 3.53 -17.47 -18.92
N ASP A 183 2.22 -17.30 -18.64
CA ASP A 183 1.16 -18.28 -18.87
C ASP A 183 0.20 -17.91 -20.02
N SER A 184 0.71 -17.26 -21.07
CA SER A 184 -0.01 -17.14 -22.35
C SER A 184 0.38 -18.22 -23.36
N ARG A 185 0.59 -19.45 -22.90
CA ARG A 185 0.74 -20.66 -23.73
C ARG A 185 -0.28 -21.72 -23.36
#